data_AF-A0A7X7SYF4-F1
#
_entry.id   AF-A0A7X7SYF4-F1
#
_cell.length_a   1.000
_cell.length_b   1.000
_cell.length_c   1.000
_cell.angle_alpha   90.00
_cell.angle_beta   90.00
_cell.angle_gamma   90.00
#
_symmetry.space_group_name_H-M   'P 1'
#
loop_
_entity.id
_entity.type
_entity.pdbx_description
1 polymer ?
#
loop_
_entity_poly.entity_id
_entity_poly.type
_entity_poly.pdbx_seq_one_letter_code
_entity_poly.pdbx_strand_id
1 'polypeptide(L)'
;MIEWQFEHFKTFTPYSIMQQAAAMLLLYEGENTDGSNPKMGRLTEDLVSNTGHPAWMPARDNGNLDINTEGSVFRNKARLFSAFYICVPPDLLKAEGYGKQIMLTGFGRALAEGKVSEDEFYKYIIKKFEYPHLAYSDYDEWKKSGIVIRPLLCIIKTMVELFERCGKEEAYLTASEVFKYLQPLRNEDCSPAVDGIIAERRSMEHETIASDRLRKIKEMLSFLAIAGYVYIDSSEGGEEKYRLNLIMRHPLEKTLFYLDRTAGGAGTGTKKMKVNVIDEYKKLWEE
;
A
#
# COMPACT_ATOMS: atom_id res chain seq x y z
N MET A 1 -18.72 3.80 11.90
CA MET A 1 -17.82 3.14 10.93
C MET A 1 -16.53 3.89 10.97
N ILE A 2 -15.42 3.26 11.36
CA ILE A 2 -14.12 3.94 11.46
C ILE A 2 -13.53 4.02 10.05
N GLU A 3 -12.98 5.18 9.69
CA GLU A 3 -12.47 5.37 8.33
C GLU A 3 -11.14 4.64 8.09
N TRP A 4 -10.99 4.00 6.93
CA TRP A 4 -9.71 3.41 6.54
C TRP A 4 -8.73 4.52 6.13
N GLN A 5 -7.72 4.76 6.95
CA GLN A 5 -6.62 5.68 6.67
C GLN A 5 -5.54 5.04 5.80
N PHE A 6 -5.28 5.59 4.62
CA PHE A 6 -4.15 5.20 3.79
C PHE A 6 -3.56 6.46 3.18
N GLU A 7 -2.36 6.86 3.54
CA GLU A 7 -1.70 7.99 2.88
C GLU A 7 -0.83 7.47 1.73
N HIS A 8 -1.38 7.55 0.52
CA HIS A 8 -0.69 7.16 -0.70
C HIS A 8 -0.64 8.33 -1.66
N PHE A 9 0.58 8.78 -1.93
CA PHE A 9 0.84 9.66 -3.05
C PHE A 9 1.26 8.75 -4.21
N LYS A 10 0.39 8.56 -5.22
CA LYS A 10 0.57 7.59 -6.32
C LYS A 10 1.97 7.62 -6.93
N THR A 11 2.60 8.79 -6.95
CA THR A 11 3.93 9.01 -7.51
C THR A 11 5.10 8.64 -6.58
N PHE A 12 4.88 8.37 -5.29
CA PHE A 12 5.95 8.07 -4.33
C PHE A 12 6.08 6.59 -4.00
N THR A 13 4.98 5.85 -4.08
CA THR A 13 4.94 4.44 -3.65
C THR A 13 5.51 3.38 -4.60
N PRO A 14 5.91 3.69 -5.85
CA PRO A 14 6.73 2.75 -6.61
C PRO A 14 7.96 2.30 -5.82
N TYR A 15 8.30 1.01 -5.90
CA TYR A 15 9.41 0.41 -5.16
C TYR A 15 10.72 1.15 -5.41
N SER A 16 11.00 1.52 -6.66
CA SER A 16 12.22 2.24 -7.04
C SER A 16 12.37 3.56 -6.26
N ILE A 17 11.27 4.27 -5.98
CA ILE A 17 11.28 5.53 -5.25
C ILE A 17 11.39 5.28 -3.74
N MET A 18 10.61 4.34 -3.21
CA MET A 18 10.63 4.01 -1.78
C MET A 18 11.96 3.42 -1.32
N GLN A 19 12.59 2.58 -2.14
CA GLN A 19 13.89 1.99 -1.85
C GLN A 19 14.98 3.06 -1.81
N GLN A 20 15.01 3.96 -2.80
CA GLN A 20 15.97 5.06 -2.84
C GLN A 20 15.73 6.07 -1.70
N ALA A 21 14.46 6.34 -1.37
CA ALA A 21 14.13 7.16 -0.22
C ALA A 21 14.60 6.52 1.10
N ALA A 22 14.39 5.22 1.29
CA ALA A 22 14.88 4.48 2.45
C ALA A 22 16.42 4.52 2.54
N ALA A 23 17.13 4.37 1.41
CA ALA A 23 18.58 4.50 1.36
C ALA A 23 19.05 5.89 1.84
N MET A 24 18.35 6.97 1.44
CA MET A 24 18.67 8.31 1.93
C MET A 24 18.34 8.45 3.41
N LEU A 25 17.20 7.96 3.88
CA LEU A 25 16.83 8.02 5.29
C LEU A 25 17.86 7.31 6.19
N LEU A 26 18.44 6.21 5.72
CA LEU A 26 19.49 5.47 6.45
C LEU A 26 20.74 6.31 6.68
N LEU A 27 21.13 7.17 5.73
CA LEU A 27 22.30 8.05 5.88
C LEU A 27 22.12 9.11 6.98
N TYR A 28 20.87 9.42 7.33
CA TYR A 28 20.50 10.40 8.34
C TYR A 28 19.86 9.76 9.58
N GLU A 29 20.00 8.44 9.77
CA GLU A 29 19.49 7.74 10.95
C GLU A 29 20.11 8.32 12.24
N GLY A 30 19.28 8.58 13.24
CA GLY A 30 19.66 9.23 14.50
C GLY A 30 19.62 10.76 14.47
N GLU A 31 19.48 11.39 13.31
CA GLU A 31 19.38 12.85 13.21
C GLU A 31 18.02 13.36 13.71
N ASN A 32 18.02 14.50 14.41
CA ASN A 32 16.78 15.15 14.84
C ASN A 32 16.01 15.66 13.61
N THR A 33 14.70 15.38 13.57
CA THR A 33 13.77 15.76 12.50
C THR A 33 13.29 17.21 12.54
N ASP A 34 13.75 18.02 13.50
CA ASP A 34 13.40 19.43 13.62
C ASP A 34 13.80 20.23 12.35
N GLY A 35 12.94 21.17 11.96
CA GLY A 35 13.15 22.02 10.78
C GLY A 35 14.34 22.98 10.93
N SER A 36 14.80 23.22 12.16
CA SER A 36 16.02 23.97 12.46
C SER A 36 17.32 23.19 12.15
N ASN A 37 17.24 21.86 12.00
CA ASN A 37 18.41 21.03 11.72
C ASN A 37 18.85 21.20 10.25
N PRO A 38 20.04 21.75 9.96
CA PRO A 38 20.49 21.98 8.58
C PRO A 38 20.63 20.68 7.77
N LYS A 39 20.81 19.52 8.44
CA LYS A 39 20.86 18.21 7.78
C LYS A 39 19.50 17.80 7.19
N MET A 40 18.38 18.31 7.70
CA MET A 40 17.07 18.03 7.12
C MET A 40 16.88 18.73 5.77
N GLY A 41 17.51 19.88 5.56
CA GLY A 41 17.61 20.53 4.25
C GLY A 41 18.36 19.65 3.26
N ARG A 42 19.54 19.14 3.64
CA ARG A 42 20.33 18.24 2.80
C ARG A 42 19.62 16.93 2.50
N LEU A 43 19.00 16.29 3.50
CA LEU A 43 18.19 15.09 3.29
C LEU A 43 17.09 15.34 2.24
N THR A 44 16.48 16.52 2.24
CA THR A 44 15.45 16.87 1.27
C THR A 44 16.03 16.94 -0.15
N GLU A 45 17.16 17.61 -0.32
CA GLU A 45 17.88 17.69 -1.60
C GLU A 45 18.29 16.30 -2.09
N ASP A 46 18.82 15.48 -1.19
CA ASP A 46 19.22 14.10 -1.47
C ASP A 46 18.03 13.23 -1.87
N LEU A 47 16.88 13.37 -1.21
CA LEU A 47 15.64 12.67 -1.59
C LEU A 47 15.17 13.09 -2.99
N VAL A 48 15.16 14.39 -3.30
CA VAL A 48 14.78 14.88 -4.64
C VAL A 48 15.73 14.36 -5.70
N SER A 49 17.04 14.45 -5.46
CA SER A 49 18.05 14.05 -6.44
C SER A 49 18.08 12.55 -6.66
N ASN A 50 17.96 11.74 -5.60
CA ASN A 50 18.10 10.29 -5.71
C ASN A 50 16.83 9.62 -6.20
N THR A 51 15.65 10.12 -5.85
CA THR A 51 14.40 9.51 -6.33
C THR A 51 13.87 10.11 -7.62
N GLY A 52 14.49 11.18 -8.12
CA GLY A 52 14.00 11.93 -9.28
C GLY A 52 12.61 12.53 -9.07
N HIS A 53 12.15 12.68 -7.81
CA HIS A 53 10.80 13.11 -7.49
C HIS A 53 10.82 14.49 -6.81
N PRO A 54 10.26 15.55 -7.43
CA PRO A 54 10.43 16.91 -6.94
C PRO A 54 9.61 17.22 -5.68
N ALA A 55 8.50 16.53 -5.44
CA ALA A 55 7.53 16.91 -4.40
C ALA A 55 7.78 16.30 -2.99
N TRP A 56 9.04 16.01 -2.63
CA TRP A 56 9.36 15.68 -1.23
C TRP A 56 9.10 16.86 -0.29
N MET A 57 9.11 18.09 -0.82
CA MET A 57 8.53 19.28 -0.18
C MET A 57 7.25 19.74 -0.88
N PRO A 58 6.34 20.44 -0.16
CA PRO A 58 5.26 21.19 -0.79
C PRO A 58 5.81 22.27 -1.73
N ALA A 59 5.12 22.52 -2.85
CA ALA A 59 5.42 23.66 -3.73
C ALA A 59 5.20 24.98 -2.97
N ARG A 60 6.18 25.89 -3.04
CA ARG A 60 6.14 27.21 -2.42
C ARG A 60 5.71 28.25 -3.45
N ASP A 61 4.53 28.84 -3.28
CA ASP A 61 4.12 30.03 -4.06
C ASP A 61 4.25 31.35 -3.27
N ASN A 62 4.78 31.31 -2.05
CA ASN A 62 4.87 32.51 -1.21
C ASN A 62 6.32 32.99 -1.12
N GLY A 63 6.61 34.11 -1.80
CA GLY A 63 7.92 34.72 -2.01
C GLY A 63 8.66 35.28 -0.78
N ASN A 64 8.74 34.51 0.31
CA ASN A 64 9.65 34.77 1.43
C ASN A 64 10.64 33.60 1.56
N LEU A 65 11.85 33.81 1.04
CA LEU A 65 12.89 32.77 0.92
C LEU A 65 13.74 32.59 2.19
N ASP A 66 13.67 33.51 3.16
CA ASP A 66 14.68 33.61 4.22
C ASP A 66 14.31 32.95 5.56
N ILE A 67 13.10 32.38 5.69
CA ILE A 67 12.68 31.71 6.92
C ILE A 67 11.94 30.41 6.56
N ASN A 68 12.54 29.25 6.89
CA ASN A 68 11.90 27.94 6.75
C ASN A 68 10.93 27.68 7.92
N THR A 69 9.87 28.49 8.04
CA THR A 69 8.86 28.38 9.10
C THR A 69 7.95 27.15 8.94
N GLU A 70 7.98 26.45 7.80
CA GLU A 70 7.03 25.36 7.50
C GLU A 70 7.58 23.91 7.62
N GLY A 71 8.84 23.69 7.97
CA GLY A 71 9.30 22.42 8.54
C GLY A 71 9.86 21.37 7.57
N SER A 72 10.36 20.27 8.13
CA SER A 72 11.12 19.20 7.45
C SER A 72 10.23 18.25 6.63
N VAL A 73 10.83 17.43 5.76
CA VAL A 73 10.15 16.32 5.05
C VAL A 73 9.34 15.45 6.01
N PHE A 74 9.80 15.28 7.25
CA PHE A 74 9.11 14.50 8.27
C PHE A 74 7.82 15.14 8.79
N ARG A 75 7.63 16.46 8.65
CA ARG A 75 6.33 17.07 8.96
C ARG A 75 5.24 16.63 7.98
N ASN A 76 5.61 16.39 6.71
CA ASN A 76 4.66 16.16 5.62
C ASN A 76 4.59 14.69 5.16
N LYS A 77 5.70 13.96 5.21
CA LYS A 77 5.86 12.62 4.62
C LYS A 77 6.29 11.56 5.64
N ALA A 78 6.51 11.90 6.92
CA ALA A 78 6.83 10.88 7.92
C ALA A 78 5.74 9.81 8.03
N ARG A 79 4.48 10.20 7.86
CA ARG A 79 3.35 9.26 7.85
C ARG A 79 3.45 8.25 6.74
N LEU A 80 3.88 8.65 5.53
CA LEU A 80 4.09 7.74 4.41
C LEU A 80 5.16 6.68 4.77
N PHE A 81 6.32 7.12 5.26
CA PHE A 81 7.38 6.19 5.65
C PHE A 81 6.96 5.27 6.81
N SER A 82 6.20 5.79 7.76
CA SER A 82 5.73 5.01 8.91
C SER A 82 4.60 4.04 8.52
N ALA A 83 3.69 4.45 7.63
CA ALA A 83 2.62 3.61 7.08
C ALA A 83 3.18 2.42 6.31
N PHE A 84 4.35 2.57 5.70
CA PHE A 84 5.04 1.49 4.98
C PHE A 84 6.12 0.80 5.81
N TYR A 85 6.08 0.98 7.14
CA TYR A 85 7.02 0.34 8.07
C TYR A 85 8.50 0.64 7.78
N ILE A 86 8.81 1.74 7.09
CA ILE A 86 10.20 2.13 6.79
C ILE A 86 10.80 2.81 8.02
N CYS A 87 10.07 3.77 8.60
CA CYS A 87 10.49 4.50 9.79
C CYS A 87 9.60 4.15 10.99
N VAL A 88 10.17 4.24 12.18
CA VAL A 88 9.42 4.20 13.44
C VAL A 88 8.59 5.49 13.56
N PRO A 89 7.27 5.40 13.84
CA PRO A 89 6.45 6.57 14.09
C PRO A 89 7.02 7.46 15.22
N PRO A 90 7.07 8.79 15.05
CA PRO A 90 7.60 9.70 16.07
C PRO A 90 6.91 9.60 17.44
N ASP A 91 5.62 9.24 17.47
CA ASP A 91 4.86 9.09 18.71
C ASP A 91 5.34 7.89 19.54
N LEU A 92 5.80 6.81 18.90
CA LEU A 92 6.41 5.68 19.59
C LEU A 92 7.79 6.03 20.14
N LEU A 93 8.60 6.76 19.37
CA LEU A 93 9.91 7.22 19.81
C LEU A 93 9.80 8.01 21.12
N LYS A 94 8.82 8.90 21.21
CA LYS A 94 8.57 9.70 22.42
C LYS A 94 8.19 8.83 23.63
N ALA A 95 7.39 7.78 23.44
CA ALA A 95 6.97 6.88 24.51
C ALA A 95 8.14 6.06 25.10
N GLU A 96 9.15 5.74 24.27
CA GLU A 96 10.35 5.01 24.68
C GLU A 96 11.50 5.93 25.14
N GLY A 97 11.26 7.22 25.30
CA GLY A 97 12.26 8.18 25.78
C GLY A 97 13.25 8.65 24.70
N TYR A 98 13.03 8.30 23.44
CA TYR A 98 13.81 8.84 22.32
C TYR A 98 13.33 10.23 21.93
N GLY A 99 14.28 11.07 21.51
CA GLY A 99 13.98 12.37 20.89
C GLY A 99 13.28 12.21 19.53
N LYS A 100 12.80 13.32 18.98
CA LYS A 100 12.25 13.36 17.61
C LYS A 100 13.36 13.14 16.58
N GLN A 101 13.65 11.90 16.24
CA GLN A 101 14.75 11.56 15.34
C GLN A 101 14.32 10.58 14.24
N ILE A 102 15.14 10.50 13.20
CA ILE A 102 14.98 9.50 12.15
C ILE A 102 15.39 8.14 12.73
N MET A 103 14.49 7.17 12.70
CA MET A 103 14.80 5.80 13.12
C MET A 103 14.14 4.84 12.14
N LEU A 104 14.95 4.02 11.48
CA LEU A 104 14.45 3.02 10.55
C LEU A 104 14.05 1.76 11.32
N THR A 105 13.00 1.09 10.86
CA THR A 105 12.68 -0.26 11.34
C THR A 105 13.67 -1.28 10.76
N GLY A 106 13.62 -2.53 11.24
CA GLY A 106 14.39 -3.61 10.62
C GLY A 106 14.05 -3.81 9.12
N PHE A 107 12.77 -3.70 8.76
CA PHE A 107 12.31 -3.74 7.37
C PHE A 107 12.82 -2.54 6.57
N GLY A 108 12.70 -1.33 7.12
CA GLY A 108 13.19 -0.11 6.48
C GLY A 108 14.70 -0.14 6.21
N ARG A 109 15.49 -0.65 7.16
CA ARG A 109 16.95 -0.82 6.97
C ARG A 109 17.26 -1.87 5.91
N ALA A 110 16.58 -3.01 5.91
CA ALA A 110 16.76 -4.03 4.88
C ALA A 110 16.39 -3.51 3.48
N LEU A 111 15.32 -2.71 3.37
CA LEU A 111 14.93 -2.04 2.13
C LEU A 111 16.00 -1.03 1.68
N ALA A 112 16.47 -0.17 2.59
CA ALA A 112 17.53 0.81 2.33
C ALA A 112 18.82 0.17 1.79
N GLU A 113 19.18 -1.00 2.33
CA GLU A 113 20.38 -1.76 1.94
C GLU A 113 20.18 -2.59 0.65
N GLY A 114 19.00 -2.56 0.03
CA GLY A 114 18.69 -3.33 -1.18
C GLY A 114 18.53 -4.83 -0.95
N LYS A 115 18.26 -5.25 0.30
CA LYS A 115 18.04 -6.66 0.68
C LYS A 115 16.60 -7.13 0.48
N VAL A 116 15.69 -6.20 0.19
CA VAL A 116 14.26 -6.47 -0.07
C VAL A 116 14.00 -6.22 -1.55
N SER A 117 13.54 -7.24 -2.27
CA SER A 117 13.12 -7.12 -3.67
C SER A 117 11.79 -6.37 -3.81
N GLU A 118 11.45 -5.96 -5.03
CA GLU A 118 10.18 -5.29 -5.33
C GLU A 118 8.95 -6.12 -4.94
N ASP A 119 8.96 -7.41 -5.27
CA ASP A 119 7.88 -8.34 -4.91
C ASP A 119 7.75 -8.47 -3.38
N GLU A 120 8.88 -8.65 -2.68
CA GLU A 120 8.91 -8.75 -1.22
C GLU A 120 8.42 -7.47 -0.54
N PHE A 121 8.76 -6.31 -1.09
CA PHE A 121 8.30 -5.02 -0.58
C PHE A 121 6.77 -4.94 -0.63
N TYR A 122 6.15 -5.13 -1.81
CA TYR A 122 4.70 -5.03 -1.93
C TYR A 122 3.97 -6.11 -1.14
N LYS A 123 4.47 -7.34 -1.19
CA LYS A 123 3.91 -8.46 -0.41
C LYS A 123 3.97 -8.20 1.09
N TYR A 124 5.07 -7.65 1.59
CA TYR A 124 5.20 -7.30 3.01
C TYR A 124 4.16 -6.26 3.44
N ILE A 125 4.00 -5.17 2.67
CA ILE A 125 3.02 -4.13 2.98
C ILE A 125 1.59 -4.69 2.95
N ILE A 126 1.22 -5.45 1.92
CA ILE A 126 -0.12 -6.05 1.81
C ILE A 126 -0.42 -6.98 2.98
N LYS A 127 0.56 -7.80 3.40
CA LYS A 127 0.40 -8.75 4.51
C LYS A 127 0.39 -8.12 5.90
N LYS A 128 1.09 -6.98 6.08
CA LYS A 128 1.31 -6.38 7.40
C LYS A 128 0.46 -5.14 7.66
N PHE A 129 0.07 -4.40 6.62
CA PHE A 129 -0.73 -3.18 6.78
C PHE A 129 -2.08 -3.50 7.42
N GLU A 130 -2.21 -3.16 8.70
CA GLU A 130 -3.35 -3.46 9.55
C GLU A 130 -3.77 -2.24 10.39
N TYR A 131 -5.05 -2.14 10.71
CA TYR A 131 -5.51 -1.30 11.82
C TYR A 131 -5.65 -2.13 13.09
N PRO A 132 -5.40 -1.57 14.28
CA PRO A 132 -4.91 -0.20 14.54
C PRO A 132 -3.47 0.04 14.02
N HIS A 133 -3.24 1.14 13.32
CA HIS A 133 -1.92 1.45 12.72
C HIS A 133 -1.29 2.70 13.38
N LEU A 134 -0.05 2.56 13.86
CA LEU A 134 0.63 3.61 14.66
C LEU A 134 1.01 4.87 13.87
N ALA A 135 0.95 4.81 12.54
CA ALA A 135 1.16 5.99 11.68
C ALA A 135 -0.03 6.97 11.66
N TYR A 136 -1.20 6.58 12.16
CA TYR A 136 -2.43 7.38 12.09
C TYR A 136 -2.94 7.81 13.45
N SER A 137 -3.56 8.99 13.48
CA SER A 137 -4.05 9.63 14.71
C SER A 137 -5.28 8.96 15.32
N ASP A 138 -5.98 8.12 14.57
CA ASP A 138 -7.14 7.33 15.01
C ASP A 138 -6.74 5.99 15.67
N TYR A 139 -5.45 5.76 15.92
CA TYR A 139 -4.94 4.54 16.56
C TYR A 139 -5.72 4.15 17.83
N ASP A 140 -5.96 5.11 18.74
CA ASP A 140 -6.67 4.85 19.99
C ASP A 140 -8.16 4.53 19.79
N GLU A 141 -8.78 5.07 18.74
CA GLU A 141 -10.16 4.75 18.37
C GLU A 141 -10.26 3.30 17.89
N TRP A 142 -9.36 2.90 16.98
CA TRP A 142 -9.24 1.52 16.53
C TRP A 142 -8.96 0.57 17.68
N LYS A 143 -8.00 0.90 18.56
CA LYS A 143 -7.66 0.09 19.74
C LYS A 143 -8.86 -0.10 20.67
N LYS A 144 -9.66 0.95 20.92
CA LYS A 144 -10.89 0.87 21.73
C LYS A 144 -11.98 0.03 21.07
N SER A 145 -12.04 0.01 19.74
CA SER A 145 -13.04 -0.75 19.00
C SER A 145 -12.83 -2.27 19.09
N GLY A 146 -11.60 -2.70 19.42
CA GLY A 146 -11.18 -4.10 19.42
C GLY A 146 -11.09 -4.75 18.03
N ILE A 147 -11.24 -3.96 16.96
CA ILE A 147 -11.17 -4.43 15.58
C ILE A 147 -9.71 -4.48 15.14
N VAL A 148 -9.31 -5.62 14.57
CA VAL A 148 -8.03 -5.82 13.88
C VAL A 148 -8.34 -6.26 12.46
N ILE A 149 -7.86 -5.52 11.47
CA ILE A 149 -8.19 -5.76 10.06
C ILE A 149 -7.06 -5.33 9.14
N ARG A 150 -6.74 -6.16 8.14
CA ARG A 150 -5.81 -5.84 7.05
C ARG A 150 -6.57 -5.42 5.80
N PRO A 151 -6.81 -4.11 5.58
CA PRO A 151 -7.71 -3.65 4.52
C PRO A 151 -7.24 -4.03 3.10
N LEU A 152 -5.93 -3.91 2.82
CA LEU A 152 -5.36 -4.30 1.52
C LEU A 152 -5.57 -5.78 1.24
N LEU A 153 -5.41 -6.62 2.26
CA LEU A 153 -5.65 -8.04 2.17
C LEU A 153 -7.14 -8.35 1.98
N CYS A 154 -8.05 -7.71 2.73
CA CYS A 154 -9.49 -7.90 2.57
C CYS A 154 -9.97 -7.58 1.13
N ILE A 155 -9.41 -6.54 0.50
CA ILE A 155 -9.69 -6.22 -0.90
C ILE A 155 -9.32 -7.39 -1.81
N ILE A 156 -8.10 -7.92 -1.70
CA ILE A 156 -7.64 -9.06 -2.51
C ILE A 156 -8.47 -10.32 -2.23
N LYS A 157 -8.75 -10.63 -0.95
CA LYS A 157 -9.59 -11.77 -0.54
C LYS A 157 -10.97 -11.71 -1.21
N THR A 158 -11.62 -10.55 -1.15
CA THR A 158 -12.93 -10.32 -1.77
C THR A 158 -12.87 -10.55 -3.28
N MET A 159 -11.85 -10.02 -3.97
CA MET A 159 -11.73 -10.18 -5.42
C MET A 159 -11.45 -11.62 -5.85
N VAL A 160 -10.67 -12.37 -5.05
CA VAL A 160 -10.46 -13.80 -5.28
C VAL A 160 -11.77 -14.57 -5.07
N GLU A 161 -12.52 -14.28 -4.02
CA GLU A 161 -13.81 -14.96 -3.80
C GLU A 161 -14.84 -14.63 -4.90
N LEU A 162 -14.89 -13.38 -5.36
CA LEU A 162 -15.69 -12.98 -6.53
C LEU A 162 -15.27 -13.75 -7.79
N PHE A 163 -13.96 -13.90 -8.02
CA PHE A 163 -13.44 -14.71 -9.13
C PHE A 163 -13.90 -16.17 -9.03
N GLU A 164 -13.81 -16.77 -7.85
CA GLU A 164 -14.17 -18.17 -7.63
C GLU A 164 -15.68 -18.42 -7.76
N ARG A 165 -16.51 -17.47 -7.33
CA ARG A 165 -17.98 -17.59 -7.34
C ARG A 165 -18.62 -17.14 -8.65
N CYS A 166 -18.06 -16.16 -9.33
CA CYS A 166 -18.70 -15.48 -10.45
C CYS A 166 -17.83 -15.39 -11.72
N GLY A 167 -16.55 -15.76 -11.64
CA GLY A 167 -15.62 -15.78 -12.77
C GLY A 167 -14.92 -14.45 -13.03
N LYS A 168 -14.08 -14.43 -14.07
CA LYS A 168 -13.14 -13.33 -14.36
C LYS A 168 -13.79 -11.97 -14.60
N GLU A 169 -14.97 -11.94 -15.22
CA GLU A 169 -15.63 -10.69 -15.60
C GLU A 169 -16.15 -9.93 -14.37
N GLU A 170 -16.48 -10.67 -13.30
CA GLU A 170 -16.98 -10.16 -12.02
C GLU A 170 -15.90 -9.98 -10.96
N ALA A 171 -14.66 -10.41 -11.24
CA ALA A 171 -13.51 -10.30 -10.34
C ALA A 171 -12.93 -8.86 -10.33
N TYR A 172 -13.78 -7.89 -10.00
CA TYR A 172 -13.42 -6.49 -9.88
C TYR A 172 -14.05 -5.88 -8.63
N LEU A 173 -13.54 -4.71 -8.23
CA LEU A 173 -14.18 -3.85 -7.24
C LEU A 173 -14.20 -2.40 -7.72
N THR A 174 -15.23 -1.66 -7.32
CA THR A 174 -15.21 -0.19 -7.37
C THR A 174 -14.88 0.40 -6.00
N ALA A 175 -14.53 1.69 -5.93
CA ALA A 175 -14.27 2.32 -4.65
C ALA A 175 -15.54 2.42 -3.79
N SER A 176 -16.72 2.61 -4.41
CA SER A 176 -18.01 2.59 -3.73
C SER A 176 -18.32 1.23 -3.11
N GLU A 177 -18.04 0.12 -3.81
CA GLU A 177 -18.23 -1.23 -3.28
C GLU A 177 -17.34 -1.48 -2.06
N VAL A 178 -16.06 -1.06 -2.12
CA VAL A 178 -15.15 -1.15 -0.97
C VAL A 178 -15.67 -0.32 0.21
N PHE A 179 -16.13 0.90 -0.05
CA PHE A 179 -16.68 1.78 0.98
C PHE A 179 -17.92 1.16 1.66
N LYS A 180 -18.83 0.60 0.86
CA LYS A 180 -20.13 0.12 1.35
C LYS A 180 -20.04 -1.24 2.02
N TYR A 181 -19.20 -2.14 1.51
CA TYR A 181 -19.22 -3.55 1.90
C TYR A 181 -17.97 -3.99 2.67
N LEU A 182 -16.79 -3.46 2.34
CA LEU A 182 -15.53 -3.89 2.96
C LEU A 182 -15.15 -3.02 4.16
N GLN A 183 -15.27 -1.70 4.04
CA GLN A 183 -14.91 -0.77 5.12
C GLN A 183 -15.69 -0.99 6.44
N PRO A 184 -16.97 -1.42 6.42
CA PRO A 184 -17.70 -1.74 7.64
C PRO A 184 -17.31 -3.08 8.30
N LEU A 185 -16.49 -3.90 7.65
CA LEU A 185 -16.08 -5.19 8.21
C LEU A 185 -15.36 -5.00 9.55
N ARG A 186 -15.62 -5.94 10.46
CA ARG A 186 -15.03 -5.96 11.82
C ARG A 186 -13.94 -7.02 11.98
N ASN A 187 -13.71 -7.82 10.94
CA ASN A 187 -12.71 -8.87 10.86
C ASN A 187 -12.38 -9.11 9.37
N GLU A 188 -11.58 -10.14 9.09
CA GLU A 188 -11.17 -10.46 7.73
C GLU A 188 -12.05 -11.52 7.02
N ASP A 189 -13.23 -11.84 7.57
CA ASP A 189 -14.24 -12.62 6.87
C ASP A 189 -14.92 -11.73 5.82
N CYS A 190 -14.58 -11.97 4.56
CA CYS A 190 -15.05 -11.16 3.43
C CYS A 190 -16.36 -11.67 2.84
N SER A 191 -16.86 -12.85 3.27
CA SER A 191 -18.06 -13.49 2.71
C SER A 191 -19.28 -12.56 2.71
N PRO A 192 -19.59 -11.82 3.81
CA PRO A 192 -20.71 -10.89 3.83
C PRO A 192 -20.57 -9.72 2.84
N ALA A 193 -19.33 -9.26 2.63
CA ALA A 193 -19.05 -8.20 1.66
C ALA A 193 -19.27 -8.70 0.23
N VAL A 194 -18.79 -9.91 -0.09
CA VAL A 194 -18.97 -10.56 -1.39
C VAL A 194 -20.45 -10.78 -1.70
N ASP A 195 -21.22 -11.29 -0.73
CA ASP A 195 -22.68 -11.47 -0.90
C ASP A 195 -23.40 -10.15 -1.15
N GLY A 196 -23.03 -9.09 -0.41
CA GLY A 196 -23.58 -7.75 -0.59
C GLY A 196 -23.30 -7.16 -1.97
N ILE A 197 -22.06 -7.31 -2.46
CA ILE A 197 -21.64 -6.85 -3.80
C ILE A 197 -22.39 -7.61 -4.89
N ILE A 198 -22.47 -8.94 -4.80
CA ILE A 198 -23.19 -9.76 -5.79
C ILE A 198 -24.68 -9.37 -5.82
N ALA A 199 -25.29 -9.10 -4.67
CA ALA A 199 -26.69 -8.68 -4.59
C ALA A 199 -26.91 -7.29 -5.22
N GLU A 200 -26.04 -6.31 -4.94
CA GLU A 200 -26.14 -4.96 -5.51
C GLU A 200 -25.97 -4.94 -7.03
N ARG A 201 -24.98 -5.68 -7.55
CA ARG A 201 -24.78 -5.78 -9.00
C ARG A 201 -25.98 -6.36 -9.74
N ARG A 202 -26.78 -7.18 -9.07
CA ARG A 202 -28.02 -7.74 -9.62
C ARG A 202 -29.21 -6.79 -9.53
N SER A 203 -29.25 -5.91 -8.53
CA SER A 203 -30.36 -4.96 -8.34
C SER A 203 -30.27 -3.72 -9.23
N MET A 204 -29.10 -3.44 -9.83
CA MET A 204 -28.81 -2.22 -10.61
C MET A 204 -29.03 -0.92 -9.83
N GLU A 205 -29.12 -0.99 -8.50
CA GLU A 205 -29.22 0.18 -7.64
C GLU A 205 -27.82 0.74 -7.39
N HIS A 206 -27.59 1.96 -7.88
CA HIS A 206 -26.32 2.65 -7.65
C HIS A 206 -26.53 3.86 -6.74
N GLU A 207 -26.03 3.76 -5.52
CA GLU A 207 -25.91 4.91 -4.63
C GLU A 207 -24.64 5.70 -4.98
N THR A 208 -24.76 6.99 -5.24
CA THR A 208 -23.60 7.85 -5.52
C THR A 208 -22.95 8.28 -4.22
N ILE A 209 -21.68 7.91 -4.02
CA ILE A 209 -20.90 8.29 -2.85
C ILE A 209 -20.03 9.50 -3.18
N ALA A 210 -19.97 10.46 -2.26
CA ALA A 210 -19.15 11.66 -2.44
C ALA A 210 -17.65 11.31 -2.60
N SER A 211 -16.99 11.93 -3.58
CA SER A 211 -15.63 11.54 -3.99
C SER A 211 -14.56 11.74 -2.92
N ASP A 212 -14.77 12.67 -1.99
CA ASP A 212 -13.88 12.93 -0.85
C ASP A 212 -13.81 11.73 0.10
N ARG A 213 -14.95 11.06 0.32
CA ARG A 213 -15.05 9.83 1.13
C ARG A 213 -14.36 8.63 0.49
N LEU A 214 -14.29 8.62 -0.85
CA LEU A 214 -13.66 7.53 -1.61
C LEU A 214 -12.16 7.72 -1.82
N ARG A 215 -11.59 8.90 -1.50
CA ARG A 215 -10.18 9.21 -1.79
C ARG A 215 -9.21 8.18 -1.22
N LYS A 216 -9.39 7.79 0.05
CA LYS A 216 -8.49 6.86 0.75
C LYS A 216 -8.58 5.43 0.22
N ILE A 217 -9.78 5.03 -0.19
CA ILE A 217 -10.02 3.74 -0.85
C ILE A 217 -9.38 3.72 -2.24
N LYS A 218 -9.57 4.78 -3.03
CA LYS A 218 -8.92 4.92 -4.36
C LYS A 218 -7.40 4.87 -4.25
N GLU A 219 -6.85 5.46 -3.19
CA GLU A 219 -5.43 5.40 -2.83
C GLU A 219 -4.96 3.96 -2.54
N MET A 220 -5.71 3.17 -1.76
CA MET A 220 -5.42 1.74 -1.53
C MET A 220 -5.50 0.91 -2.82
N LEU A 221 -6.55 1.10 -3.61
CA LEU A 221 -6.75 0.38 -4.87
C LEU A 221 -5.65 0.73 -5.90
N SER A 222 -5.21 1.99 -5.93
CA SER A 222 -4.08 2.42 -6.75
C SER A 222 -2.76 1.80 -6.30
N PHE A 223 -2.54 1.65 -4.99
CA PHE A 223 -1.38 0.94 -4.48
C PHE A 223 -1.38 -0.54 -4.90
N LEU A 224 -2.53 -1.22 -4.82
CA LEU A 224 -2.65 -2.60 -5.31
C LEU A 224 -2.41 -2.71 -6.82
N ALA A 225 -2.77 -1.67 -7.59
CA ALA A 225 -2.50 -1.61 -9.02
C ALA A 225 -1.00 -1.47 -9.32
N ILE A 226 -0.32 -0.58 -8.59
CA ILE A 226 1.15 -0.42 -8.68
C ILE A 226 1.86 -1.72 -8.27
N ALA A 227 1.36 -2.39 -7.23
CA ALA A 227 1.87 -3.67 -6.77
C ALA A 227 1.58 -4.85 -7.72
N GLY A 228 0.79 -4.64 -8.78
CA GLY A 228 0.48 -5.64 -9.79
C GLY A 228 -0.59 -6.67 -9.39
N TYR A 229 -1.31 -6.47 -8.29
CA TYR A 229 -2.40 -7.37 -7.85
C TYR A 229 -3.73 -7.06 -8.52
N VAL A 230 -3.92 -5.80 -8.95
CA VAL A 230 -5.08 -5.38 -9.73
C VAL A 230 -4.64 -4.55 -10.94
N TYR A 231 -5.54 -4.34 -11.89
CA TYR A 231 -5.36 -3.35 -12.95
C TYR A 231 -6.60 -2.47 -13.06
N ILE A 232 -6.41 -1.24 -13.52
CA ILE A 232 -7.48 -0.25 -13.66
C ILE A 232 -8.10 -0.42 -15.04
N ASP A 233 -9.40 -0.70 -15.06
CA ASP A 233 -10.22 -0.72 -16.28
C ASP A 233 -11.04 0.57 -16.36
N SER A 234 -10.58 1.48 -17.22
CA SER A 234 -11.23 2.77 -17.50
C SER A 234 -12.00 2.75 -18.83
N SER A 235 -12.26 1.58 -19.40
CA SER A 235 -12.88 1.46 -20.73
C SER A 235 -14.38 1.77 -20.75
N GLU A 236 -15.03 1.74 -19.58
CA GLU A 236 -16.47 2.00 -19.43
C GLU A 236 -16.72 3.39 -18.81
N GLY A 237 -17.76 4.08 -19.30
CA GLY A 237 -18.23 5.31 -18.66
C GLY A 237 -18.84 5.00 -17.29
N GLY A 238 -18.28 5.54 -16.22
CA GLY A 238 -18.75 5.28 -14.85
C GLY A 238 -17.64 5.36 -13.81
N GLU A 239 -17.87 4.71 -12.67
CA GLU A 239 -16.84 4.53 -11.65
C GLU A 239 -15.76 3.54 -12.14
N GLU A 240 -14.48 3.87 -11.88
CA GLU A 240 -13.35 3.01 -12.23
C GLU A 240 -13.49 1.60 -11.62
N LYS A 241 -13.32 0.58 -12.47
CA LYS A 241 -13.26 -0.82 -12.04
C LYS A 241 -11.81 -1.24 -11.83
N TYR A 242 -11.50 -1.74 -10.64
CA TYR A 242 -10.20 -2.32 -10.32
C TYR A 242 -10.33 -3.83 -10.43
N ARG A 243 -9.74 -4.42 -11.48
CA ARG A 243 -9.90 -5.84 -11.81
C ARG A 243 -8.74 -6.67 -11.26
N LEU A 244 -9.03 -7.88 -10.80
CA LEU A 244 -8.01 -8.80 -10.29
C LEU A 244 -7.02 -9.12 -11.40
N ASN A 245 -5.73 -8.92 -11.16
CA ASN A 245 -4.72 -9.30 -12.13
C ASN A 245 -4.60 -10.83 -12.16
N LEU A 246 -4.80 -11.44 -13.33
CA LEU A 246 -4.68 -12.88 -13.53
C LEU A 246 -3.46 -13.23 -14.38
N ILE A 247 -2.57 -12.26 -14.61
CA ILE A 247 -1.32 -12.43 -15.36
C ILE A 247 -0.15 -12.36 -14.39
N MET A 248 0.73 -13.35 -14.44
CA MET A 248 1.92 -13.40 -13.61
C MET A 248 3.14 -13.85 -14.40
N ARG A 249 4.33 -13.49 -13.92
CA ARG A 249 5.60 -13.95 -14.47
C ARG A 249 6.01 -15.26 -13.82
N HIS A 250 6.23 -16.30 -14.61
CA HIS A 250 6.66 -17.60 -14.09
C HIS A 250 8.03 -17.48 -13.40
N PRO A 251 8.21 -17.97 -12.17
CA PRO A 251 9.45 -17.79 -11.40
C PRO A 251 10.67 -18.42 -12.05
N LEU A 252 10.52 -19.58 -12.71
CA LEU A 252 11.59 -20.27 -13.44
C LEU A 252 11.80 -19.70 -14.86
N GLU A 253 10.81 -19.80 -15.75
CA GLU A 253 10.95 -19.43 -17.17
C GLU A 253 10.93 -17.92 -17.44
N LYS A 254 10.54 -17.11 -16.46
CA LYS A 254 10.43 -15.65 -16.57
C LYS A 254 9.47 -15.17 -17.67
N THR A 255 8.60 -16.05 -18.19
CA THR A 255 7.53 -15.74 -19.14
C THR A 255 6.24 -15.35 -18.44
N LEU A 256 5.45 -14.47 -19.04
CA LEU A 256 4.09 -14.17 -18.57
C LEU A 256 3.13 -15.31 -18.89
N PHE A 257 2.17 -15.54 -18.01
CA PHE A 257 1.10 -16.51 -18.21
C PHE A 257 -0.20 -16.05 -17.55
N TYR A 258 -1.31 -16.56 -18.07
CA TYR A 258 -2.65 -16.30 -17.54
C TYR A 258 -3.12 -17.46 -16.67
N LEU A 259 -3.57 -17.15 -15.45
CA LEU A 259 -4.15 -18.04 -14.45
C LEU A 259 -3.26 -19.19 -13.95
N ASP A 260 -2.82 -20.11 -14.81
CA ASP A 260 -1.90 -21.18 -14.42
C ASP A 260 -0.84 -21.51 -15.48
N ARG A 261 0.30 -22.02 -15.03
CA ARG A 261 1.36 -22.53 -15.90
C ARG A 261 2.15 -23.60 -15.17
N THR A 262 2.44 -24.69 -15.89
CA THR A 262 3.41 -25.70 -15.45
C THR A 262 4.66 -25.59 -16.31
N ALA A 263 5.82 -25.46 -15.67
CA ALA A 263 7.10 -25.34 -16.34
C ALA A 263 8.16 -26.25 -15.69
N GLY A 264 9.23 -26.54 -16.44
CA GLY A 264 10.30 -27.46 -16.02
C GLY A 264 10.00 -28.93 -16.36
N GLY A 265 10.98 -29.81 -16.10
CA GLY A 265 10.79 -31.27 -16.22
C GLY A 265 10.76 -31.88 -17.62
N ALA A 266 11.19 -31.16 -18.66
CA ALA A 266 11.51 -31.76 -19.96
C ALA A 266 12.99 -31.50 -20.31
N GLY A 267 13.83 -32.54 -20.26
CA GLY A 267 15.21 -32.52 -20.76
C GLY A 267 16.26 -31.79 -19.90
N THR A 268 15.89 -31.06 -18.84
CA THR A 268 16.83 -30.20 -18.08
C THR A 268 17.14 -30.66 -16.65
N GLY A 269 16.60 -31.81 -16.20
CA GLY A 269 16.83 -32.33 -14.85
C GLY A 269 16.17 -31.53 -13.71
N THR A 270 15.39 -30.50 -14.03
CA THR A 270 14.64 -29.68 -13.04
C THR A 270 13.27 -30.28 -12.75
N LYS A 271 12.80 -30.18 -11.49
CA LYS A 271 11.45 -30.62 -11.11
C LYS A 271 10.40 -29.75 -11.81
N LYS A 272 9.29 -30.36 -12.24
CA LYS A 272 8.11 -29.64 -12.71
C LYS A 272 7.58 -28.75 -11.59
N MET A 273 7.35 -27.48 -11.90
CA MET A 273 6.72 -26.50 -11.02
C MET A 273 5.42 -26.05 -11.67
N LYS A 274 4.30 -26.29 -10.99
CA LYS A 274 3.00 -25.71 -11.34
C LYS A 274 2.79 -24.47 -10.51
N VAL A 275 2.38 -23.39 -11.16
CA VAL A 275 2.06 -22.12 -10.52
C VAL A 275 0.65 -21.71 -10.96
N ASN A 276 -0.18 -21.30 -10.01
CA ASN A 276 -1.51 -20.76 -10.25
C ASN A 276 -1.61 -19.40 -9.53
N VAL A 277 -2.16 -18.39 -10.22
CA VAL A 277 -2.23 -17.01 -9.72
C VAL A 277 -3.09 -16.90 -8.47
N ILE A 278 -4.23 -17.61 -8.43
CA ILE A 278 -5.12 -17.62 -7.26
C ILE A 278 -4.43 -18.28 -6.07
N ASP A 279 -3.69 -19.38 -6.31
CA ASP A 279 -2.91 -20.03 -5.25
C ASP A 279 -1.80 -19.11 -4.71
N GLU A 280 -1.13 -18.33 -5.58
CA GLU A 280 -0.13 -17.34 -5.13
C GLU A 280 -0.76 -16.21 -4.31
N TYR A 281 -1.93 -15.72 -4.71
CA TYR A 281 -2.68 -14.79 -3.88
C TYR A 281 -3.06 -15.45 -2.55
N LYS A 282 -3.45 -16.73 -2.55
CA LYS A 282 -3.77 -17.53 -1.35
C LYS A 282 -2.68 -17.55 -0.29
N LYS A 283 -1.42 -17.48 -0.70
CA LYS A 283 -0.28 -17.37 0.22
C LYS A 283 -0.19 -16.05 0.99
N LEU A 284 -0.94 -15.00 0.59
CA LEU A 284 -1.02 -13.76 1.35
C LEU A 284 -1.82 -13.93 2.66
N TRP A 285 -2.73 -14.91 2.72
CA TRP A 285 -3.52 -15.20 3.91
C TRP A 285 -2.69 -15.82 5.05
N GLU A 286 -1.63 -16.55 4.69
CA GLU A 286 -0.74 -17.23 5.62
C GLU A 286 0.03 -16.19 6.46
N GLU A 287 0.31 -16.47 7.73
CA GLU A 287 1.09 -15.57 8.59
C GLU A 287 2.56 -15.45 8.15
#